data_AF-B5AQC3-F1
#
_entry.id   AF-B5AQC3-F1
#
_cell.length_a   1.000
_cell.length_b   1.000
_cell.length_c   1.000
_cell.angle_alpha   90.00
_cell.angle_beta   90.00
_cell.angle_gamma   90.00
#
_symmetry.space_group_name_H-M   'P 1'
#
loop_
_entity.id
_entity.type
_entity.pdbx_description
1 polymer ?
#
loop_
_entity_poly.entity_id
_entity_poly.type
_entity_poly.pdbx_seq_one_letter_code
_entity_poly.pdbx_strand_id
1 'polypeptide(L)'
;AIHPSAFDPLWSLEELDLSDNQLSVLDHRWFLRLGALRELNLLHNPYSRLGSGAVFRPLVRLRRLRFGGPALEELKRGDLSGVTELEELTVDANNLTRYEAGALAYVWPLDRVTLRLRGPFLGNTSLASAVLGDVSYPETQLVLEDLNVMR
;
A
#
# COMPACT_ATOMS: atom_id res chain seq x y z
N ALA A 1 -15.25 2.48 13.95
CA ALA A 1 -14.54 1.20 13.77
C ALA A 1 -15.41 0.30 12.90
N ILE A 2 -14.82 -0.39 11.91
CA ILE A 2 -15.52 -1.32 11.04
C ILE A 2 -15.61 -2.68 11.75
N HIS A 3 -16.80 -3.28 11.78
CA HIS A 3 -16.97 -4.61 12.36
C HIS A 3 -16.14 -5.66 11.58
N PRO A 4 -15.45 -6.60 12.25
CA PRO A 4 -14.53 -7.53 11.56
C PRO A 4 -15.15 -8.33 10.40
N SER A 5 -16.43 -8.66 10.50
CA SER A 5 -17.20 -9.41 9.49
C SER A 5 -18.06 -8.52 8.59
N ALA A 6 -17.87 -7.20 8.59
CA ALA A 6 -18.72 -6.28 7.83
C ALA A 6 -18.77 -6.60 6.32
N PHE A 7 -17.71 -7.18 5.78
CA PHE A 7 -17.58 -7.48 4.35
C PHE A 7 -17.69 -8.98 4.01
N ASP A 8 -17.91 -9.85 5.00
CA ASP A 8 -18.00 -11.30 4.78
C ASP A 8 -19.05 -11.71 3.72
N PRO A 9 -20.23 -11.07 3.64
CA PRO A 9 -21.23 -11.40 2.63
C PRO A 9 -20.87 -10.95 1.21
N LEU A 10 -19.88 -10.07 1.05
CA LEU A 10 -19.56 -9.39 -0.21
C LEU A 10 -18.53 -10.18 -1.05
N TRP A 11 -18.73 -11.49 -1.17
CA TRP A 11 -17.78 -12.41 -1.81
C TRP A 11 -17.55 -12.14 -3.31
N SER A 12 -18.47 -11.43 -3.97
CA SER A 12 -18.37 -11.01 -5.37
C SER A 12 -17.91 -9.56 -5.55
N LEU A 13 -17.50 -8.88 -4.47
CA LEU A 13 -17.06 -7.48 -4.53
C LEU A 13 -15.75 -7.38 -5.32
N GLU A 14 -15.74 -6.50 -6.31
CA GLU A 14 -14.54 -6.24 -7.14
C GLU A 14 -13.81 -4.96 -6.72
N GLU A 15 -14.52 -3.99 -6.14
CA GLU A 15 -13.95 -2.70 -5.76
C GLU A 15 -14.36 -2.35 -4.33
N LEU A 16 -13.37 -1.96 -3.51
CA LEU A 16 -13.59 -1.53 -2.14
C LEU A 16 -12.78 -0.26 -1.88
N ASP A 17 -13.50 0.83 -1.63
CA ASP A 17 -12.90 2.09 -1.19
C ASP A 17 -13.17 2.32 0.30
N LEU A 18 -12.08 2.34 1.08
CA LEU A 18 -12.05 2.69 2.50
C LEU A 18 -11.17 3.91 2.77
N SER A 19 -10.84 4.69 1.74
CA SER A 19 -10.06 5.91 1.89
C SER A 19 -10.80 6.97 2.70
N ASP A 20 -10.04 7.94 3.23
CA ASP A 20 -10.57 9.09 3.98
C ASP A 20 -11.48 8.71 5.16
N ASN A 21 -11.12 7.61 5.83
CA ASN A 21 -11.77 7.14 7.05
C ASN A 21 -10.89 7.37 8.28
N GLN A 22 -11.31 6.84 9.42
CA GLN A 22 -10.60 6.93 10.71
C GLN A 22 -10.02 5.57 11.13
N LEU A 23 -9.49 4.80 10.17
CA LEU A 23 -8.92 3.49 10.42
C LEU A 23 -7.51 3.62 11.04
N SER A 24 -7.42 3.51 12.36
CA SER A 24 -6.13 3.53 13.09
C SER A 24 -5.37 2.20 13.03
N VAL A 25 -6.06 1.11 12.72
CA VAL A 25 -5.50 -0.23 12.55
C VAL A 25 -6.24 -0.94 11.42
N LEU A 26 -5.50 -1.59 10.53
CA LEU A 26 -6.08 -2.49 9.54
C LEU A 26 -6.33 -3.87 10.14
N ASP A 27 -7.57 -4.34 10.06
CA ASP A 27 -7.93 -5.68 10.52
C ASP A 27 -7.95 -6.65 9.34
N HIS A 28 -7.06 -7.65 9.36
CA HIS A 28 -6.98 -8.69 8.34
C HIS A 28 -8.32 -9.42 8.10
N ARG A 29 -9.23 -9.43 9.09
CA ARG A 29 -10.54 -10.08 8.97
C ARG A 29 -11.43 -9.45 7.92
N TRP A 30 -11.27 -8.14 7.66
CA TRP A 30 -12.05 -7.42 6.64
C TRP A 30 -11.89 -8.01 5.24
N PHE A 31 -10.76 -8.66 4.96
CA PHE A 31 -10.40 -9.11 3.61
C PHE A 31 -10.60 -10.61 3.39
N LEU A 32 -10.95 -11.39 4.42
CA LEU A 32 -10.94 -12.87 4.38
C LEU A 32 -11.84 -13.49 3.30
N ARG A 33 -12.93 -12.81 2.92
CA ARG A 33 -13.92 -13.30 1.94
C ARG A 33 -13.87 -12.56 0.61
N LEU A 34 -12.96 -11.61 0.44
CA LEU A 34 -12.91 -10.71 -0.72
C LEU A 34 -11.97 -11.24 -1.82
N GLY A 35 -12.06 -12.53 -2.15
CA GLY A 35 -11.20 -13.16 -3.16
C GLY A 35 -11.47 -12.70 -4.60
N ALA A 36 -12.60 -12.03 -4.85
CA ALA A 36 -12.94 -11.41 -6.14
C ALA A 36 -12.42 -9.96 -6.27
N LEU A 37 -11.87 -9.38 -5.20
CA LEU A 37 -11.48 -7.98 -5.17
C LEU A 37 -10.33 -7.70 -6.14
N ARG A 38 -10.51 -6.66 -6.95
CA ARG A 38 -9.58 -6.17 -7.96
C ARG A 38 -9.01 -4.81 -7.57
N GLU A 39 -9.79 -3.97 -6.90
CA GLU A 39 -9.35 -2.67 -6.41
C GLU A 39 -9.55 -2.52 -4.91
N LEU A 40 -8.51 -2.05 -4.24
CA LEU A 40 -8.55 -1.66 -2.83
C LEU A 40 -7.92 -0.29 -2.64
N ASN A 41 -8.69 0.64 -2.07
CA ASN A 41 -8.21 1.95 -1.66
C ASN A 41 -8.28 2.12 -0.14
N LEU A 42 -7.13 2.36 0.48
CA LEU A 42 -6.93 2.56 1.92
C LEU A 42 -6.29 3.92 2.24
N LEU A 43 -6.14 4.80 1.25
CA LEU A 43 -5.46 6.08 1.41
C LEU A 43 -6.08 6.95 2.49
N HIS A 44 -5.28 7.88 3.04
CA HIS A 44 -5.74 8.94 3.93
C HIS A 44 -6.41 8.43 5.22
N ASN A 45 -5.91 7.34 5.76
CA ASN A 45 -6.28 6.82 7.08
C ASN A 45 -5.14 6.99 8.10
N PRO A 46 -5.44 7.04 9.41
CA PRO A 46 -4.46 7.26 10.47
C PRO A 46 -3.75 5.98 10.97
N TYR A 47 -3.70 4.91 10.17
CA TYR A 47 -2.91 3.72 10.54
C TYR A 47 -1.42 3.99 10.32
N SER A 48 -0.58 3.49 11.24
CA SER A 48 0.87 3.70 11.15
C SER A 48 1.65 2.61 10.43
N ARG A 49 0.98 1.48 10.14
CA ARG A 49 1.51 0.29 9.49
C ARG A 49 0.36 -0.51 8.89
N LEU A 50 0.65 -1.39 7.93
CA LEU A 50 -0.36 -2.20 7.24
C LEU A 50 -0.92 -3.36 8.08
N GLY A 51 -0.35 -3.61 9.27
CA GLY A 51 -0.83 -4.60 10.23
C GLY A 51 0.31 -5.43 10.81
N SER A 52 -0.02 -6.52 11.50
CA SER A 52 0.93 -7.57 11.84
C SER A 52 0.68 -8.79 10.95
N GLY A 53 1.39 -8.88 9.83
CA GLY A 53 1.32 -10.01 8.90
C GLY A 53 0.69 -9.66 7.55
N ALA A 54 0.41 -10.71 6.76
CA ALA A 54 -0.04 -10.61 5.38
C ALA A 54 -1.54 -10.28 5.26
N VAL A 55 -1.92 -9.05 5.62
CA VAL A 55 -3.32 -8.57 5.63
C VAL A 55 -4.01 -8.75 4.27
N PHE A 56 -3.26 -8.66 3.18
CA PHE A 56 -3.78 -8.77 1.81
C PHE A 56 -3.72 -10.19 1.23
N ARG A 57 -3.26 -11.19 1.99
CA ARG A 57 -3.10 -12.57 1.51
C ARG A 57 -4.37 -13.18 0.87
N PRO A 58 -5.59 -12.89 1.35
CA PRO A 58 -6.80 -13.41 0.70
C PRO A 58 -7.13 -12.77 -0.67
N LEU A 59 -6.54 -11.60 -0.97
CA LEU A 59 -6.87 -10.77 -2.14
C LEU A 59 -6.10 -11.23 -3.39
N VAL A 60 -6.28 -12.49 -3.76
CA VAL A 60 -5.49 -13.17 -4.81
C VAL A 60 -5.71 -12.62 -6.23
N ARG A 61 -6.76 -11.82 -6.45
CA ARG A 61 -7.09 -11.18 -7.73
C ARG A 61 -6.85 -9.68 -7.75
N LEU A 62 -6.21 -9.13 -6.71
CA LEU A 62 -6.02 -7.70 -6.57
C LEU A 62 -5.09 -7.18 -7.67
N ARG A 63 -5.58 -6.21 -8.45
CA ARG A 63 -4.85 -5.56 -9.55
C ARG A 63 -4.41 -4.15 -9.18
N ARG A 64 -5.19 -3.42 -8.38
CA ARG A 64 -4.89 -2.05 -7.97
C ARG A 64 -4.96 -1.92 -6.45
N LEU A 65 -3.86 -1.47 -5.86
CA LEU A 65 -3.76 -1.24 -4.43
C LEU A 65 -3.27 0.19 -4.18
N ARG A 66 -4.04 0.93 -3.37
CA ARG A 66 -3.69 2.27 -2.93
C ARG A 66 -3.68 2.30 -1.41
N PHE A 67 -2.55 2.66 -0.80
CA PHE A 67 -2.44 2.73 0.65
C PHE A 67 -1.51 3.84 1.10
N GLY A 68 -1.65 4.25 2.35
CA GLY A 68 -0.79 5.23 3.00
C GLY A 68 -1.59 6.42 3.47
N GLY A 69 -0.89 7.46 3.90
CA GLY A 69 -1.51 8.66 4.43
C GLY A 69 -0.69 9.28 5.56
N PRO A 70 -1.30 10.18 6.35
CA PRO A 70 -0.56 11.06 7.25
C PRO A 70 0.12 10.35 8.41
N ALA A 71 -0.24 9.10 8.71
CA ALA A 71 0.31 8.37 9.84
C ALA A 71 1.23 7.20 9.44
N LEU A 72 1.34 6.85 8.15
CA LEU A 72 2.13 5.69 7.73
C LEU A 72 3.62 5.92 8.03
N GLU A 73 4.16 5.16 8.97
CA GLU A 73 5.53 5.30 9.46
C GLU A 73 6.42 4.11 9.14
N GLU A 74 5.82 2.93 8.88
CA GLU A 74 6.53 1.68 8.72
C GLU A 74 6.00 0.83 7.57
N LEU A 75 6.92 0.29 6.77
CA LEU A 75 6.68 -0.80 5.83
C LEU A 75 7.73 -1.89 6.01
N LYS A 76 7.27 -3.13 6.10
CA LYS A 76 8.10 -4.32 6.35
C LYS A 76 7.98 -5.34 5.24
N ARG A 77 8.97 -6.22 5.17
CA ARG A 77 8.90 -7.39 4.29
C ARG A 77 7.68 -8.22 4.65
N GLY A 78 6.91 -8.53 3.62
CA GLY A 78 5.74 -9.39 3.73
C GLY A 78 4.43 -8.67 4.05
N ASP A 79 4.43 -7.34 4.26
CA ASP A 79 3.19 -6.56 4.37
C ASP A 79 2.28 -6.73 3.15
N LEU A 80 2.89 -6.86 1.96
CA LEU A 80 2.22 -7.13 0.68
C LEU A 80 2.25 -8.62 0.27
N SER A 81 2.46 -9.54 1.21
CA SER A 81 2.43 -10.98 0.88
C SER A 81 1.07 -11.41 0.34
N GLY A 82 1.07 -12.14 -0.77
CA GLY A 82 -0.11 -12.79 -1.35
C GLY A 82 -0.86 -11.96 -2.41
N VAL A 83 -0.50 -10.70 -2.62
CA VAL A 83 -0.95 -9.92 -3.80
C VAL A 83 0.02 -10.16 -4.96
N THR A 84 -0.23 -11.22 -5.74
CA THR A 84 0.67 -11.69 -6.81
C THR A 84 0.26 -11.24 -8.21
N GLU A 85 -0.89 -10.59 -8.36
CA GLU A 85 -1.44 -10.15 -9.65
C GLU A 85 -1.48 -8.61 -9.76
N LEU A 86 -0.75 -7.90 -8.90
CA LEU A 86 -0.82 -6.44 -8.84
C LEU A 86 -0.28 -5.82 -10.14
N GLU A 87 -0.99 -4.82 -10.65
CA GLU A 87 -0.63 -4.06 -11.86
C GLU A 87 -0.28 -2.62 -11.49
N GLU A 88 -1.08 -2.02 -10.60
CA GLU A 88 -0.87 -0.65 -10.14
C GLU A 88 -0.74 -0.58 -8.62
N LEU A 89 0.29 0.14 -8.17
CA LEU A 89 0.55 0.43 -6.77
C LEU A 89 0.61 1.94 -6.56
N THR A 90 -0.19 2.45 -5.63
CA THR A 90 -0.07 3.84 -5.13
C THR A 90 0.28 3.83 -3.65
N VAL A 91 1.38 4.49 -3.28
CA VAL A 91 1.83 4.59 -1.89
C VAL A 91 1.97 6.05 -1.47
N ASP A 92 1.22 6.45 -0.45
CA ASP A 92 1.44 7.71 0.27
C ASP A 92 2.26 7.48 1.54
N ALA A 93 3.58 7.65 1.41
CA ALA A 93 4.60 7.35 2.42
C ALA A 93 5.34 8.62 2.86
N ASN A 94 4.62 9.74 2.92
CA ASN A 94 5.18 11.02 3.31
C ASN A 94 5.85 11.05 4.69
N ASN A 95 5.38 10.26 5.64
CA ASN A 95 5.90 10.19 7.01
C ASN A 95 6.63 8.86 7.31
N LEU A 96 7.04 8.14 6.27
CA LEU A 96 7.72 6.86 6.39
C LEU A 96 9.11 7.05 7.02
N THR A 97 9.35 6.41 8.18
CA THR A 97 10.61 6.48 8.92
C THR A 97 11.31 5.13 9.04
N ARG A 98 10.56 4.04 8.87
CA ARG A 98 11.05 2.66 8.92
C ARG A 98 10.68 1.93 7.63
N TYR A 99 11.69 1.42 6.95
CA TYR A 99 11.52 0.67 5.70
C TYR A 99 12.45 -0.53 5.69
N GLU A 100 11.92 -1.72 5.46
CA GLU A 100 12.74 -2.90 5.18
C GLU A 100 12.92 -3.03 3.66
N ALA A 101 14.16 -2.91 3.17
CA ALA A 101 14.46 -3.09 1.74
C ALA A 101 13.93 -4.45 1.24
N GLY A 102 13.22 -4.47 0.11
CA GLY A 102 12.46 -5.62 -0.38
C GLY A 102 11.00 -5.67 0.07
N ALA A 103 10.50 -4.71 0.87
CA ALA A 103 9.10 -4.65 1.29
C ALA A 103 8.14 -4.50 0.11
N LEU A 104 8.54 -3.78 -0.94
CA LEU A 104 7.73 -3.58 -2.15
C LEU A 104 8.21 -4.44 -3.33
N ALA A 105 9.42 -5.02 -3.27
CA ALA A 105 9.96 -5.81 -4.38
C ALA A 105 9.16 -7.09 -4.69
N TYR A 106 8.39 -7.62 -3.72
CA TYR A 106 7.65 -8.87 -3.87
C TYR A 106 6.46 -8.77 -4.84
N VAL A 107 5.92 -7.57 -5.05
CA VAL A 107 4.73 -7.38 -5.91
C VAL A 107 5.09 -7.15 -7.38
N TRP A 108 6.36 -7.31 -7.75
CA TRP A 108 6.81 -7.23 -9.13
C TRP A 108 6.37 -8.45 -9.95
N PRO A 109 6.05 -8.29 -11.26
CA PRO A 109 6.06 -7.07 -12.07
C PRO A 109 4.87 -6.13 -11.82
N LEU A 110 5.10 -4.82 -11.98
CA LEU A 110 4.07 -3.77 -11.91
C LEU A 110 4.10 -2.93 -13.18
N ASP A 111 2.92 -2.57 -13.70
CA ASP A 111 2.75 -1.67 -14.84
C ASP A 111 2.98 -0.22 -14.40
N ARG A 112 2.43 0.17 -13.24
CA ARG A 112 2.52 1.54 -12.73
C ARG A 112 2.73 1.61 -11.22
N VAL A 113 3.67 2.46 -10.82
CA VAL A 113 3.91 2.79 -9.42
C VAL A 113 3.81 4.29 -9.22
N THR A 114 2.98 4.72 -8.29
CA THR A 114 2.82 6.12 -7.91
C THR A 114 3.25 6.28 -6.45
N LEU A 115 4.25 7.11 -6.18
CA LEU A 115 4.76 7.33 -4.82
C LEU A 115 4.63 8.79 -4.40
N ARG A 116 4.31 8.97 -3.12
CA ARG A 116 4.52 10.22 -2.38
C ARG A 116 5.50 9.95 -1.24
N LEU A 117 6.66 10.61 -1.29
CA LEU A 117 7.82 10.34 -0.44
C LEU A 117 8.50 11.62 0.06
N ARG A 118 7.79 12.75 0.16
CA ARG A 118 8.39 14.04 0.52
C ARG A 118 9.22 13.97 1.80
N GLY A 119 8.72 13.37 2.88
CA GLY A 119 9.48 13.24 4.13
C GLY A 119 10.76 12.42 3.97
N PRO A 120 10.71 11.19 3.42
CA PRO A 120 11.91 10.44 3.05
C PRO A 120 12.93 11.23 2.22
N PHE A 121 12.49 11.97 1.18
CA PHE A 121 13.41 12.77 0.37
C PHE A 121 14.06 13.92 1.14
N LEU A 122 13.37 14.54 2.09
CA LEU A 122 13.88 15.67 2.88
C LEU A 122 14.71 15.24 4.10
N GLY A 123 14.39 14.10 4.71
CA GLY A 123 14.95 13.69 5.99
C GLY A 123 15.77 12.41 5.98
N ASN A 124 15.58 11.53 5.00
CA ASN A 124 16.24 10.21 4.97
C ASN A 124 16.38 9.67 3.53
N THR A 125 17.35 10.21 2.81
CA THR A 125 17.57 9.87 1.39
C THR A 125 17.95 8.42 1.15
N SER A 126 18.56 7.73 2.13
CA SER A 126 18.84 6.30 2.02
C SER A 126 17.56 5.47 2.09
N LEU A 127 16.59 5.87 2.93
CA LEU A 127 15.26 5.26 2.95
C LEU A 127 14.52 5.52 1.63
N ALA A 128 14.52 6.75 1.12
CA ALA A 128 13.91 7.06 -0.17
C ALA A 128 14.53 6.22 -1.30
N SER A 129 15.86 6.09 -1.33
CA SER A 129 16.59 5.25 -2.28
C SER A 129 16.21 3.76 -2.17
N ALA A 130 16.04 3.23 -0.95
CA ALA A 130 15.60 1.85 -0.75
C ALA A 130 14.18 1.61 -1.28
N VAL A 131 13.26 2.54 -1.07
CA VAL A 131 11.89 2.46 -1.63
C VAL A 131 11.94 2.47 -3.16
N LEU A 132 12.68 3.42 -3.75
CA LEU A 132 12.83 3.51 -5.20
C LEU A 132 13.48 2.24 -5.78
N GLY A 133 14.49 1.68 -5.11
CA GLY A 133 15.18 0.47 -5.55
C GLY A 133 14.26 -0.75 -5.64
N ASP A 134 13.22 -0.82 -4.81
CA ASP A 134 12.24 -1.90 -4.84
C ASP A 134 11.22 -1.80 -5.98
N VAL A 135 11.12 -0.66 -6.67
CA VAL A 135 10.05 -0.40 -7.65
C VAL A 135 10.54 0.20 -8.98
N SER A 136 11.84 0.48 -9.13
CA SER A 136 12.43 1.10 -10.34
C SER A 136 12.90 0.05 -11.35
N TYR A 137 11.96 -0.64 -12.01
CA TYR A 137 12.25 -1.64 -13.05
C TYR A 137 12.00 -1.11 -14.47
N PRO A 138 12.66 -1.65 -15.52
CA PRO A 138 12.64 -1.07 -16.87
C PRO A 138 11.26 -0.87 -17.51
N GLU A 139 10.27 -1.70 -17.16
CA GLU A 139 8.92 -1.66 -17.75
C GLU A 139 7.88 -0.99 -16.83
N THR A 140 8.27 -0.62 -15.61
CA THR A 140 7.36 -0.02 -14.64
C THR A 140 7.29 1.49 -14.84
N GLN A 141 6.10 2.02 -15.11
CA GLN A 141 5.87 3.46 -15.11
C GLN A 141 5.92 3.99 -13.67
N LEU A 142 7.03 4.60 -13.29
CA LEU A 142 7.20 5.24 -11.99
C LEU A 142 6.77 6.72 -12.04
N VAL A 143 5.87 7.12 -11.15
CA VAL A 143 5.37 8.49 -10.97
C VAL A 143 5.65 8.95 -9.54
N LEU A 144 6.24 10.13 -9.39
CA LEU A 144 6.52 10.77 -8.11
C LEU A 144 5.71 12.07 -8.04
N GLU A 145 4.72 12.15 -7.15
CA GLU A 145 3.68 13.21 -7.23
C GLU A 145 3.89 14.40 -6.29
N ASP A 146 4.76 14.30 -5.29
CA ASP A 146 4.92 15.29 -4.23
C ASP A 146 6.34 15.90 -4.14
N LEU A 147 7.11 15.75 -5.22
CA LEU A 147 8.50 16.23 -5.33
C LEU A 147 8.61 17.70 -5.73
N ASN A 148 7.55 18.49 -5.57
CA ASN A 148 7.68 19.94 -5.80
C ASN A 148 8.61 20.53 -4.73
N VAL A 149 9.89 20.67 -5.10
CA VAL A 149 10.95 21.25 -4.26
C VAL A 149 10.93 22.78 -4.24
N MET A 150 9.98 23.44 -4.91
CA MET A 150 10.03 24.91 -5.10
C MET A 150 8.65 25.56 -5.02
N ARG A 151 8.41 26.37 -3.99
CA ARG A 151 8.73 27.81 -4.03
C ARG A 151 9.08 28.31 -2.64
#